data_AF-A0A3C0VCA1-F1
#
_entry.id   AF-A0A3C0VCA1-F1
#
_cell.length_a   1.000
_cell.length_b   1.000
_cell.length_c   1.000
_cell.angle_alpha   90.00
_cell.angle_beta   90.00
_cell.angle_gamma   90.00
#
_symmetry.space_group_name_H-M   'P 1'
#
loop_
_entity.id
_entity.type
_entity.pdbx_description
1 polymer ?
#
loop_
_entity_poly.entity_id
_entity_poly.type
_entity_poly.pdbx_seq_one_letter_code
_entity_poly.pdbx_strand_id
1 'polypeptide(L)' 'MHVEFQVFRGVFASWRDLFSQAADFASTLQPEQLITISHSEDHSDGIVTVWYWSSPPRPRGGTSASAAPEETEP' A
#
# COMPACT_ATOMS: atom_id res chain seq x y z
N MET A 1 1.28 -2.16 10.99
CA MET A 1 0.94 -2.55 9.61
C MET A 1 -0.50 -2.98 9.60
N HIS A 2 -1.28 -2.48 8.66
CA HIS A 2 -2.67 -2.90 8.45
C HIS A 2 -2.86 -3.28 6.99
N VAL A 3 -3.84 -4.13 6.74
CA VAL A 3 -4.20 -4.55 5.38
C VAL A 3 -5.06 -3.45 4.75
N GLU A 4 -4.68 -3.02 3.55
CA GLU A 4 -5.48 -2.16 2.69
C GLU A 4 -5.73 -2.85 1.34
N PHE A 5 -6.67 -2.30 0.57
CA PHE A 5 -6.98 -2.80 -0.76
C PHE A 5 -7.34 -1.68 -1.72
N GLN A 6 -6.97 -1.86 -3.00
CA GLN A 6 -7.36 -0.99 -4.10
C GLN A 6 -8.22 -1.79 -5.09
N VAL A 7 -9.38 -1.23 -5.44
CA VAL A 7 -10.33 -1.84 -6.37
C VAL A 7 -10.22 -1.20 -7.75
N PHE A 8 -10.23 -2.05 -8.78
CA PHE A 8 -10.30 -1.71 -10.19
C PHE A 8 -11.56 -2.34 -10.78
N ARG A 9 -12.50 -1.51 -11.23
CA ARG A 9 -13.77 -1.94 -11.82
C ARG A 9 -14.08 -1.04 -13.01
N GLY A 10 -14.65 -1.60 -14.06
CA GLY A 10 -15.05 -0.82 -15.23
C GLY A 10 -16.07 -1.56 -16.08
N VAL A 11 -17.28 -1.03 -16.15
CA VAL A 11 -18.41 -1.56 -16.95
C VAL A 11 -18.07 -1.62 -18.46
N PHE A 12 -17.05 -0.86 -18.90
CA PHE A 12 -16.55 -0.84 -20.28
C PHE A 12 -15.07 -1.25 -20.40
N ALA A 13 -14.42 -1.65 -19.30
CA ALA A 13 -13.02 -2.06 -19.32
C ALA A 13 -12.94 -3.55 -19.64
N SER A 14 -12.01 -3.95 -20.52
CA SER A 14 -11.73 -5.37 -20.71
C SER A 14 -11.03 -5.94 -19.48
N TRP A 15 -11.12 -7.26 -19.27
CA TRP A 15 -10.31 -7.94 -18.24
C TRP A 15 -8.83 -7.60 -18.33
N ARG A 16 -8.31 -7.50 -19.57
CA ARG A 16 -6.92 -7.11 -19.80
C ARG A 16 -6.62 -5.72 -19.23
N ASP A 17 -7.52 -4.77 -19.40
CA ASP A 17 -7.32 -3.41 -18.89
C ASP A 17 -7.40 -3.36 -17.37
N LEU A 18 -8.33 -4.11 -16.76
CA LEU A 18 -8.46 -4.19 -15.30
C LEU A 18 -7.21 -4.84 -14.67
N PHE A 19 -6.73 -5.95 -15.23
CA PHE A 19 -5.52 -6.60 -14.76
C PHE A 19 -4.26 -5.75 -15.02
N SER A 20 -4.20 -5.01 -16.13
CA SER A 20 -3.06 -4.12 -16.41
C SER A 20 -3.00 -3.00 -15.37
N GLN A 21 -4.13 -2.35 -15.07
CA GLN A 21 -4.18 -1.31 -14.02
C GLN A 21 -3.81 -1.86 -12.63
N ALA A 22 -4.29 -3.06 -12.29
CA ALA A 22 -3.94 -3.71 -11.04
C ALA A 22 -2.43 -4.05 -10.97
N ALA A 23 -1.86 -4.54 -12.06
CA ALA A 23 -0.43 -4.84 -12.16
C ALA A 23 0.44 -3.58 -12.10
N ASP A 24 0.01 -2.50 -12.76
CA ASP A 24 0.69 -1.20 -12.74
C ASP A 24 0.71 -0.65 -11.30
N PHE A 25 -0.43 -0.66 -10.61
CA PHE A 25 -0.49 -0.27 -9.20
C PHE A 25 0.38 -1.16 -8.31
N ALA A 26 0.28 -2.49 -8.45
CA ALA A 26 1.08 -3.43 -7.67
C ALA A 26 2.59 -3.20 -7.89
N SER A 27 3.00 -2.79 -9.09
CA SER A 27 4.39 -2.46 -9.42
C SER A 27 4.90 -1.18 -8.75
N THR A 28 4.02 -0.34 -8.21
CA THR A 28 4.41 0.84 -7.40
C THR A 28 4.69 0.50 -5.93
N LEU A 29 4.25 -0.68 -5.48
CA LEU A 29 4.45 -1.15 -4.12
C LEU A 29 5.86 -1.73 -3.95
N GLN A 30 6.39 -1.68 -2.72
CA GLN A 30 7.59 -2.47 -2.41
C GLN A 30 7.26 -3.97 -2.50
N PRO A 31 8.24 -4.82 -2.87
CA PRO A 31 8.01 -6.26 -3.03
C PRO A 31 7.34 -6.93 -1.82
N GLU A 32 7.62 -6.46 -0.62
CA GLU A 32 7.10 -7.00 0.64
C GLU A 32 5.70 -6.45 1.01
N GLN A 33 5.25 -5.40 0.32
CA GLN A 33 3.95 -4.79 0.57
C GLN A 33 2.81 -5.51 -0.16
N LEU A 34 3.08 -6.13 -1.32
CA LEU A 34 2.03 -6.83 -2.07
C LEU A 34 1.64 -8.14 -1.36
N ILE A 35 0.35 -8.30 -1.05
CA ILE A 35 -0.19 -9.54 -0.49
C ILE A 35 -0.68 -10.44 -1.63
N THR A 36 -1.61 -9.95 -2.44
CA THR A 36 -2.20 -10.70 -3.55
C THR A 36 -3.02 -9.81 -4.48
N ILE A 37 -3.34 -10.34 -5.67
CA ILE A 37 -4.33 -9.77 -6.59
C ILE A 37 -5.47 -10.79 -6.72
N SER A 38 -6.69 -10.39 -6.35
CA SER A 38 -7.90 -11.21 -6.47
C SER A 38 -8.84 -10.62 -7.51
N HIS A 39 -9.70 -11.44 -8.11
CA HIS A 39 -10.74 -10.97 -9.02
C HIS A 39 -12.08 -11.64 -8.69
N SER A 40 -13.16 -10.95 -9.03
CA SER A 40 -14.53 -11.45 -8.95
C SER A 40 -15.32 -10.92 -10.15
N GLU A 41 -16.30 -11.69 -10.59
CA GLU A 41 -17.18 -11.32 -11.69
C GLU A 41 -18.63 -11.59 -11.28
N ASP A 42 -19.52 -10.66 -11.62
CA ASP A 42 -20.95 -10.84 -11.50
C ASP A 42 -21.65 -10.22 -12.72
N HIS A 43 -22.39 -11.00 -13.49
CA HIS A 43 -23.17 -10.53 -14.66
C HIS A 43 -22.42 -9.57 -15.61
N SER A 44 -21.19 -9.92 -16.00
CA SER A 44 -20.25 -9.14 -16.82
C SER A 44 -19.67 -7.88 -16.16
N ASP A 45 -19.84 -7.72 -14.86
CA ASP A 45 -19.20 -6.70 -14.05
C ASP A 45 -17.96 -7.29 -13.35
N GLY A 46 -16.81 -7.09 -14.00
CA GLY A 46 -15.52 -7.55 -13.50
C GLY A 46 -14.92 -6.59 -12.48
N ILE A 47 -14.46 -7.13 -11.35
CA ILE A 47 -13.71 -6.42 -10.33
C ILE A 47 -12.36 -7.11 -10.13
N VAL A 48 -11.29 -6.32 -10.11
CA VAL A 48 -9.95 -6.75 -9.70
C VAL A 48 -9.55 -5.96 -8.46
N THR A 49 -9.04 -6.64 -7.44
CA THR A 49 -8.65 -6.04 -6.16
C THR A 49 -7.21 -6.40 -5.85
N VAL A 50 -6.40 -5.39 -5.55
CA VAL A 50 -5.02 -5.56 -5.07
C VAL A 50 -5.03 -5.38 -3.55
N TRP A 51 -4.55 -6.38 -2.82
CA TRP A 51 -4.42 -6.35 -1.36
C TRP A 51 -2.96 -6.09 -1.00
N TYR A 52 -2.71 -5.17 -0.08
CA TYR A 52 -1.35 -4.78 0.30
C TYR A 52 -1.22 -4.36 1.77
N TRP A 53 0.00 -4.45 2.29
CA TRP A 53 0.36 -3.94 3.60
C TRP A 53 0.63 -2.44 3.54
N SER A 54 -0.14 -1.69 4.33
CA SER A 54 0.11 -0.28 4.59
C SER A 54 0.76 -0.13 5.96
N SER A 55 1.90 0.57 6.00
CA SER A 55 2.45 1.04 7.26
C SER A 55 1.84 2.38 7.59
N PRO A 56 1.39 2.62 8.84
CA PRO A 56 1.00 3.96 9.24
C PRO A 56 2.19 4.90 8.95
N PRO A 57 1.95 6.12 8.44
CA PRO A 57 3.03 7.07 8.24
C PRO A 57 3.80 7.17 9.55
N ARG A 58 5.10 6.87 9.51
CA ARG A 58 5.94 6.98 10.70
C ARG A 58 5.72 8.41 11.23
N PRO A 59 5.25 8.59 12.48
CA PRO A 59 5.11 9.94 13.01
C PRO A 59 6.47 10.61 12.83
N ARG A 60 6.49 11.74 12.12
CA ARG A 60 7.73 12.49 11.87
C ARG A 60 8.38 12.70 13.22
N GLY A 61 9.51 12.03 13.44
CA GLY A 61 10.17 11.97 14.73
C GLY A 61 10.35 13.38 15.27
N GLY A 62 9.93 13.58 16.52
CA GLY A 62 10.31 14.74 17.30
C GLY A 62 11.82 14.91 17.23
N THR A 63 12.21 16.17 17.09
CA THR A 63 13.59 16.66 17.05
C THR A 63 14.47 15.85 18.01
N SER A 64 15.45 15.13 17.46
CA SER A 64 16.58 14.64 18.23
C SER A 64 17.39 15.87 18.66
N ALA A 65 17.08 16.40 19.85
CA ALA A 65 17.98 17.33 20.53
C ALA A 65 19.09 16.49 21.15
N SER A 66 20.18 16.36 20.41
CA SER A 66 21.49 16.07 20.97
C SER A 66 21.93 17.29 21.78
N ALA A 67 22.08 17.12 23.09
CA ALA A 67 22.95 17.94 23.92
C ALA A 67 23.58 17.04 25.00
N ALA A 68 24.89 17.20 25.16
CA ALA A 68 25.88 16.30 25.73
C ALA A 68 25.81 16.18 27.28
N PRO A 69 26.64 15.31 27.92
CA PRO A 69 26.65 15.16 29.37
C PRO A 69 27.41 16.32 30.00
N GLU A 70 26.86 16.94 31.04
CA GLU A 70 27.61 17.89 31.86
C GLU A 70 28.02 17.23 33.18
N GLU A 71 29.28 17.46 33.49
CA GLU A 71 30.13 16.80 34.46
C GLU A 71 29.76 17.06 35.92
N THR A 72 30.42 16.25 36.75
CA THR A 72 30.34 16.04 38.19
C THR A 72 30.82 17.23 39.05
N GLU A 73 30.12 17.41 40.19
CA GLU A 73 30.58 17.92 41.52
C GLU A 73 30.81 19.43 41.76
N PRO A 74 30.85 19.92 43.04
CA PRO A 74 31.12 19.21 44.32
C PRO A 74 29.97 19.12 45.34
#